data_AF-A0A973LGE4-F1
#
_entry.id   AF-A0A973LGE4-F1
#
_cell.length_a   1.000
_cell.length_b   1.000
_cell.length_c   1.000
_cell.angle_alpha   90.00
_cell.angle_beta   90.00
_cell.angle_gamma   90.00
#
_symmetry.space_group_name_H-M   'P 1'
#
loop_
_entity.id
_entity.type
_entity.pdbx_description
1 polymer ?
#
loop_
_entity_poly.entity_id
_entity_poly.type
_entity_poly.pdbx_seq_one_letter_code
_entity_poly.pdbx_strand_id
1 'polypeptide(L)'
;MDTPIDERRAEILAAAVLPETEPIAGPTAEEASEQTHDDRDRERAEARAALFRLRTLPGDHPEYGALREHVIGEYMSYARYVARRFRQRGEPPQDLEQVAYLGLVKAVDNFDPGYGTTFLTYATPIIAGEIKRHFRDTTWDLHVPRRMQELSASVRAAQEELTQHLGTAPSAEDVAAFLDLPLDEVVDAYEAVAAYHTASLDVPVALPDGDGVTLGELLGDEDPGIDLVVDREALKPLLERLTGREKRILLMRFFRNMSQAEIGAELGVSQMQVSRLLSQILERLRQRLGVVG
;
A
#
# COMPACT_ATOMS: atom_id res chain seq x y z
N MET A 1 -4.40 15.69 34.47
CA MET A 1 -4.81 17.00 33.96
C MET A 1 -5.09 16.77 32.50
N ASP A 2 -6.36 16.79 32.10
CA ASP A 2 -6.74 16.65 30.69
C ASP A 2 -6.11 17.79 29.90
N THR A 3 -5.33 17.44 28.88
CA THR A 3 -4.90 18.40 27.86
C THR A 3 -6.16 18.85 27.11
N PRO A 4 -6.38 20.16 26.89
CA PRO A 4 -7.54 20.63 26.13
C PRO A 4 -7.59 19.99 24.74
N ILE A 5 -8.77 19.55 24.31
CA ILE A 5 -9.03 18.90 23.00
C ILE A 5 -8.43 19.70 21.82
N ASP A 6 -8.42 21.03 21.92
CA ASP A 6 -7.83 21.93 20.90
C ASP A 6 -6.29 21.83 20.80
N GLU A 7 -5.58 21.58 21.91
CA GLU A 7 -4.12 21.36 21.90
C GLU A 7 -3.79 19.99 21.27
N ARG A 8 -4.63 18.97 21.55
CA ARG A 8 -4.49 17.63 20.96
C ARG A 8 -4.76 17.59 19.46
N ARG A 9 -5.75 18.36 18.99
CA ARG A 9 -6.02 18.54 17.55
C ARG A 9 -4.80 19.08 16.81
N ALA A 10 -4.14 20.09 17.36
CA ALA A 10 -2.93 20.67 16.76
C ALA A 10 -1.75 19.67 16.75
N GLU A 11 -1.60 18.87 17.81
CA GLU A 11 -0.61 17.79 17.87
C GLU A 11 -0.89 16.69 16.84
N ILE A 12 -2.15 16.26 16.68
CA ILE A 12 -2.55 15.22 15.71
C ILE A 12 -2.29 15.64 14.26
N LEU A 13 -2.59 16.89 13.92
CA LEU A 13 -2.29 17.45 12.60
C LEU A 13 -0.77 17.58 12.37
N ALA A 14 0.02 17.83 13.43
CA ALA A 14 1.48 17.87 13.36
C ALA A 14 2.13 16.47 13.35
N ALA A 15 1.45 15.46 13.91
CA ALA A 15 1.93 14.09 14.08
C ALA A 15 1.55 13.15 12.92
N ALA A 16 1.05 13.69 11.80
CA ALA A 16 0.56 13.01 10.58
C ALA A 16 1.55 12.09 9.83
N VAL A 17 2.53 11.51 10.52
CA VAL A 17 3.51 10.56 9.98
C VAL A 17 3.56 9.33 10.88
N LEU A 18 2.68 8.37 10.57
CA LEU A 18 2.67 6.98 11.06
C LEU A 18 2.48 6.82 12.58
N PRO A 19 1.95 5.68 13.06
CA PRO A 19 1.44 5.55 14.43
C PRO A 19 2.47 5.95 15.47
N GLU A 20 2.01 6.76 16.42
CA GLU A 20 2.81 7.35 17.48
C GLU A 20 3.68 6.29 18.17
N THR A 21 4.97 6.57 18.21
CA THR A 21 5.91 5.86 19.07
C THR A 21 5.83 6.52 20.44
N GLU A 22 5.56 5.75 21.48
CA GLU A 22 5.74 6.17 22.88
C GLU A 22 7.03 6.99 23.05
N PRO A 23 7.05 7.99 23.95
CA PRO A 23 8.25 8.77 24.23
C PRO A 23 9.40 7.83 24.58
N ILE A 24 10.54 8.05 23.93
CA ILE A 24 11.71 7.20 24.08
C ILE A 24 12.34 7.48 25.45
N ALA A 25 11.84 6.81 26.48
CA ALA A 25 12.58 6.65 27.71
C ALA A 25 13.84 5.85 27.37
N GLY A 26 15.01 6.43 27.66
CA GLY A 26 16.27 5.69 27.62
C GLY A 26 16.17 4.45 28.51
N PRO A 27 16.95 3.38 28.26
CA PRO A 27 16.93 2.22 29.13
C PRO A 27 17.15 2.67 30.58
N THR A 28 16.17 2.43 31.46
CA THR A 28 16.37 2.57 32.90
C THR A 28 17.44 1.58 33.34
N ALA A 29 18.41 2.06 34.10
CA ALA A 29 19.64 1.37 34.45
C ALA A 29 19.45 0.16 35.39
N GLU A 30 18.23 -0.30 35.61
CA GLU A 30 17.93 -1.39 36.53
C GLU A 30 17.58 -2.65 35.73
N GLU A 31 18.60 -3.48 35.51
CA GLU A 31 18.56 -4.95 35.45
C GLU A 31 19.86 -5.46 34.82
N ALA A 32 20.97 -5.39 35.56
CA ALA A 32 22.13 -6.27 35.35
C ALA A 32 23.08 -6.18 36.54
N SER A 33 23.56 -7.34 36.97
CA SER A 33 24.51 -7.61 38.04
C SER A 33 25.72 -6.66 38.13
N GLU A 34 26.15 -6.37 39.37
CA GLU A 34 27.22 -5.45 39.76
C GLU A 34 28.61 -5.73 39.15
N GLN A 35 28.86 -6.91 38.58
CA GLN A 35 30.14 -7.24 37.93
C GLN A 35 30.28 -6.65 36.50
N THR A 36 29.19 -6.17 35.89
CA THR A 36 29.11 -5.77 34.46
C THR A 36 29.00 -4.25 34.26
N HIS A 37 29.09 -3.45 35.33
CA HIS A 37 28.91 -2.00 35.28
C HIS A 37 30.21 -1.28 34.89
N ASP A 38 31.34 -1.67 35.49
CA ASP A 38 32.65 -1.04 35.28
C ASP A 38 33.16 -1.22 33.83
N ASP A 39 33.00 -2.42 33.26
CA ASP A 39 33.36 -2.69 31.87
C ASP A 39 32.50 -1.89 30.88
N ARG A 40 31.19 -1.77 31.15
CA ARG A 40 30.27 -0.99 30.30
C ARG A 40 30.50 0.51 30.40
N ASP A 41 30.89 1.01 31.57
CA ASP A 41 31.22 2.42 31.74
C ASP A 41 32.55 2.77 31.07
N ARG A 42 33.53 1.86 31.10
CA ARG A 42 34.78 1.97 30.35
C ARG A 42 34.52 1.95 28.84
N GLU A 43 33.74 0.99 28.36
CA GLU A 43 33.36 0.85 26.94
C GLU A 43 32.61 2.09 26.43
N ARG A 44 31.70 2.67 27.25
CA ARG A 44 31.03 3.94 26.95
C ARG A 44 31.99 5.13 26.91
N ALA A 45 32.97 5.18 27.80
CA ALA A 45 33.98 6.24 27.82
C ALA A 45 34.89 6.17 26.59
N GLU A 46 35.29 4.95 26.19
CA GLU A 46 36.08 4.69 24.99
C GLU A 46 35.31 5.06 23.72
N ALA A 47 34.06 4.63 23.59
CA ALA A 47 33.20 4.99 22.46
C ALA A 47 32.97 6.50 22.36
N ARG A 48 32.83 7.19 23.51
CA ARG A 48 32.74 8.66 23.56
C ARG A 48 34.04 9.31 23.08
N ALA A 49 35.20 8.84 23.55
CA ALA A 49 36.49 9.35 23.10
C ALA A 49 36.72 9.12 21.60
N ALA A 50 36.29 7.98 21.07
CA ALA A 50 36.35 7.67 19.65
C ALA A 50 35.49 8.64 18.81
N LEU A 51 34.28 8.97 19.26
CA LEU A 51 33.42 9.98 18.61
C LEU A 51 34.05 11.39 18.61
N PHE A 52 34.67 11.80 19.72
CA PHE A 52 35.43 13.06 19.77
C PHE A 52 36.59 13.07 18.76
N ARG A 53 37.36 11.98 18.70
CA ARG A 53 38.49 11.86 17.77
C ARG A 53 38.02 11.88 16.32
N LEU A 54 36.92 11.22 16.00
CA LEU A 54 36.33 11.18 14.66
C LEU A 54 35.93 12.57 14.17
N ARG A 55 35.43 13.44 15.06
CA ARG A 55 35.10 14.83 14.74
C ARG A 55 36.33 15.71 14.47
N THR A 56 37.45 15.42 15.14
CA THR A 56 38.69 16.21 15.00
C THR A 56 39.58 15.78 13.85
N LEU A 57 39.41 14.55 13.35
CA LEU A 57 40.21 14.03 12.26
C LEU A 57 39.73 14.58 10.91
N PRO A 58 40.63 15.00 10.01
CA PRO A 58 40.30 15.24 8.61
C PRO A 58 39.70 13.99 7.96
N GLY A 59 38.71 14.14 7.08
CA GLY A 59 38.03 13.01 6.45
C GLY A 59 38.92 12.15 5.52
N ASP A 60 40.06 12.69 5.08
CA ASP A 60 41.10 12.02 4.30
C ASP A 60 42.17 11.34 5.17
N HIS A 61 42.06 11.42 6.50
CA HIS A 61 42.99 10.78 7.42
C HIS A 61 42.86 9.24 7.32
N PRO A 62 43.98 8.49 7.23
CA PRO A 62 43.95 7.04 7.04
C PRO A 62 43.22 6.28 8.17
N GLU A 63 43.21 6.83 9.38
CA GLU A 63 42.50 6.23 10.52
C GLU A 63 41.00 6.56 10.57
N TYR A 64 40.52 7.54 9.80
CA TYR A 64 39.11 7.99 9.86
C TYR A 64 38.15 6.83 9.56
N GLY A 65 38.41 6.08 8.50
CA GLY A 65 37.58 4.95 8.07
C GLY A 65 37.51 3.86 9.14
N ALA A 66 38.67 3.43 9.66
CA ALA A 66 38.74 2.37 10.67
C ALA A 66 38.08 2.79 11.99
N LEU A 67 38.28 4.04 12.42
CA LEU A 67 37.65 4.56 13.63
C LEU A 67 36.13 4.68 13.48
N ARG A 68 35.68 5.11 12.30
CA ARG A 68 34.25 5.19 11.96
C ARG A 68 33.59 3.82 11.99
N GLU A 69 34.22 2.83 11.37
CA GLU A 69 33.73 1.45 11.35
C GLU A 69 33.64 0.88 12.77
N HIS A 70 34.68 1.09 13.59
CA HIS A 70 34.68 0.67 14.99
C HIS A 70 33.52 1.30 15.78
N VAL A 71 33.35 2.62 15.71
CA VAL A 71 32.25 3.32 16.39
C VAL A 71 30.88 2.82 15.92
N ILE A 72 30.70 2.60 14.62
CA ILE A 72 29.44 2.03 14.10
C ILE A 72 29.22 0.64 14.71
N GLY A 73 30.24 -0.22 14.70
CA GLY A 73 30.21 -1.58 15.28
C GLY A 73 29.72 -1.61 16.72
N GLU A 74 30.28 -0.74 17.57
CA GLU A 74 29.91 -0.60 18.99
C GLU A 74 28.41 -0.30 19.18
N TYR A 75 27.85 0.58 18.33
CA TYR A 75 26.46 1.00 18.45
C TYR A 75 25.46 0.17 17.61
N MET A 76 25.91 -0.83 16.83
CA MET A 76 25.01 -1.68 16.03
C MET A 76 23.95 -2.38 16.89
N SER A 77 24.34 -2.90 18.06
CA SER A 77 23.39 -3.54 18.98
C SER A 77 22.32 -2.58 19.49
N TYR A 78 22.67 -1.30 19.65
CA TYR A 78 21.71 -0.26 20.01
C TYR A 78 20.75 0.07 18.85
N ALA A 79 21.26 0.19 17.62
CA ALA A 79 20.42 0.39 16.44
C ALA A 79 19.42 -0.76 16.27
N ARG A 80 19.84 -2.02 16.46
CA ARG A 80 18.91 -3.17 16.51
C ARG A 80 17.87 -3.02 17.60
N TYR A 81 18.26 -2.59 18.81
CA TYR A 81 17.32 -2.36 19.89
C TYR A 81 16.25 -1.32 19.53
N VAL A 82 16.63 -0.23 18.86
CA VAL A 82 15.67 0.76 18.34
C VAL A 82 14.75 0.12 17.30
N ALA A 83 15.30 -0.63 16.33
CA ALA A 83 14.53 -1.31 15.28
C ALA A 83 13.50 -2.31 15.84
N ARG A 84 13.81 -3.01 16.93
CA ARG A 84 12.92 -3.99 17.56
C ARG A 84 11.57 -3.41 17.97
N ARG A 85 11.50 -2.12 18.32
CA ARG A 85 10.25 -1.44 18.69
C ARG A 85 9.29 -1.25 17.50
N PHE A 86 9.80 -1.36 16.28
CA PHE A 86 9.03 -1.24 15.04
C PHE A 86 8.59 -2.58 14.44
N ARG A 87 8.85 -3.71 15.12
CA ARG A 87 8.41 -5.04 14.68
C ARG A 87 6.88 -5.12 14.54
N GLN A 88 6.43 -6.15 13.82
CA GLN A 88 5.01 -6.49 13.59
C GLN A 88 4.22 -5.42 12.80
N ARG A 89 4.92 -4.61 11.98
CA ARG A 89 4.32 -3.55 11.17
C ARG A 89 4.34 -3.84 9.66
N GLY A 90 4.42 -5.11 9.27
CA GLY A 90 4.42 -5.54 7.86
C GLY A 90 5.81 -5.76 7.27
N GLU A 91 6.87 -5.17 7.84
CA GLU A 91 8.24 -5.32 7.33
C GLU A 91 9.04 -6.43 8.05
N PRO A 92 9.90 -7.17 7.33
CA PRO A 92 10.82 -8.14 7.93
C PRO A 92 11.73 -7.48 8.98
N PRO A 93 11.96 -8.11 10.15
CA PRO A 93 12.82 -7.55 11.19
C PRO A 93 14.23 -7.23 10.72
N GLN A 94 14.76 -8.01 9.77
CA GLN A 94 16.10 -7.83 9.21
C GLN A 94 16.20 -6.55 8.39
N ASP A 95 15.16 -6.21 7.62
CA ASP A 95 15.13 -4.99 6.81
C ASP A 95 15.06 -3.74 7.70
N LEU A 96 14.26 -3.80 8.77
CA LEU A 96 14.23 -2.76 9.79
C LEU A 96 15.59 -2.55 10.48
N GLU A 97 16.34 -3.62 10.72
CA GLU A 97 17.71 -3.53 11.25
C GLU A 97 18.66 -2.82 10.27
N GLN A 98 18.57 -3.12 8.97
CA GLN A 98 19.39 -2.47 7.95
C GLN A 98 19.09 -0.98 7.84
N VAL A 99 17.82 -0.59 7.88
CA VAL A 99 17.41 0.83 7.89
C VAL A 99 17.90 1.51 9.17
N ALA A 100 17.84 0.83 10.31
CA ALA A 100 18.38 1.36 11.56
C ALA A 100 19.90 1.59 11.48
N TYR A 101 20.66 0.69 10.84
CA TYR A 101 22.09 0.89 10.61
C TYR A 101 22.38 2.06 9.68
N LEU A 102 21.54 2.32 8.67
CA LEU A 102 21.66 3.52 7.84
C LEU A 102 21.48 4.80 8.68
N GLY A 103 20.50 4.82 9.58
CA GLY A 103 20.31 5.91 10.53
C GLY A 103 21.47 6.06 11.51
N LEU A 104 22.03 4.95 11.99
CA LEU A 104 23.20 4.96 12.87
C LEU A 104 24.41 5.56 12.16
N VAL A 105 24.68 5.14 10.93
CA VAL A 105 25.74 5.70 10.07
C VAL A 105 25.59 7.22 9.95
N LYS A 106 24.39 7.70 9.61
CA LYS A 106 24.10 9.15 9.52
C LYS A 106 24.32 9.85 10.85
N ALA A 107 23.94 9.22 11.97
CA ALA A 107 24.15 9.79 13.29
C ALA A 107 25.66 9.90 13.62
N VAL A 108 26.45 8.86 13.34
CA VAL A 108 27.91 8.89 13.55
C VAL A 108 28.57 9.97 12.70
N ASP A 109 28.18 10.09 11.42
CA ASP A 109 28.77 11.04 10.49
C ASP A 109 28.49 12.51 10.84
N ASN A 110 27.36 12.79 11.50
CA ASN A 110 26.89 14.15 11.75
C ASN A 110 26.93 14.56 13.23
N PHE A 111 27.28 13.64 14.15
CA PHE A 111 27.32 13.96 15.56
C PHE A 111 28.46 14.92 15.89
N ASP A 112 28.15 15.98 16.63
CA ASP A 112 29.15 16.89 17.17
C ASP A 112 29.12 16.83 18.71
N PRO A 113 30.16 16.25 19.33
CA PRO A 113 30.27 16.16 20.78
C PRO A 113 30.35 17.51 21.51
N GLY A 114 30.64 18.60 20.80
CA GLY A 114 30.75 19.95 21.35
C GLY A 114 29.43 20.51 21.90
N TYR A 115 28.29 19.95 21.52
CA TYR A 115 26.96 20.39 21.98
C TYR A 115 26.58 19.87 23.39
N GLY A 116 27.41 19.04 24.02
CA GLY A 116 27.20 18.59 25.41
C GLY A 116 26.13 17.51 25.60
N THR A 117 25.46 17.07 24.54
CA THR A 117 24.50 15.95 24.57
C THR A 117 25.18 14.60 24.38
N THR A 118 24.63 13.53 24.96
CA THR A 118 25.15 12.18 24.72
C THR A 118 24.84 11.72 23.29
N PHE A 119 25.69 10.86 22.73
CA PHE A 119 25.49 10.33 21.38
C PHE A 119 24.15 9.61 21.25
N LEU A 120 23.76 8.79 22.23
CA LEU A 120 22.49 8.06 22.17
C LEU A 120 21.28 9.00 22.14
N THR A 121 21.30 10.09 22.92
CA THR A 121 20.24 11.11 22.89
C THR A 121 20.09 11.72 21.49
N TYR A 122 21.20 11.92 20.77
CA TYR A 122 21.21 12.45 19.41
C TYR A 122 20.85 11.41 18.34
N ALA A 123 21.41 10.20 18.43
CA ALA A 123 21.27 9.15 17.43
C ALA A 123 19.88 8.54 17.41
N THR A 124 19.22 8.45 18.56
CA THR A 124 17.90 7.85 18.71
C THR A 124 16.84 8.46 17.77
N PRO A 125 16.59 9.79 17.77
CA PRO A 125 15.61 10.39 16.86
C PRO A 125 16.00 10.24 15.39
N ILE A 126 17.30 10.18 15.06
CA ILE A 126 17.77 9.97 13.67
C ILE A 126 17.47 8.55 13.21
N ILE A 127 17.83 7.54 14.01
CA ILE A 127 17.58 6.12 13.70
C ILE A 127 16.06 5.88 13.57
N ALA A 128 15.27 6.35 14.54
CA ALA A 128 13.83 6.22 14.50
C ALA A 128 13.22 6.96 13.28
N GLY A 129 13.76 8.13 12.93
CA GLY A 129 13.33 8.90 11.77
C GLY A 129 13.58 8.18 10.44
N GLU A 130 14.73 7.53 10.27
CA GLU A 130 15.02 6.72 9.08
C GLU A 130 14.08 5.51 8.96
N ILE A 131 13.79 4.83 10.08
CA ILE A 131 12.83 3.71 10.08
C ILE A 131 11.43 4.20 9.74
N LYS A 132 10.95 5.29 10.35
CA LYS A 132 9.65 5.91 10.02
C LYS A 132 9.58 6.34 8.55
N ARG A 133 10.68 6.86 8.01
CA ARG A 133 10.77 7.21 6.59
C ARG A 133 10.66 5.98 5.69
N HIS A 134 11.32 4.87 6.03
CA HIS A 134 11.22 3.64 5.25
C HIS A 134 9.79 3.11 5.17
N PHE A 135 9.06 3.08 6.28
CA PHE A 135 7.64 2.69 6.28
C PHE A 135 6.79 3.56 5.35
N ARG A 136 7.05 4.86 5.34
CA ARG A 136 6.34 5.80 4.48
C ARG A 136 6.68 5.62 2.99
N ASP A 137 7.94 5.35 2.68
CA ASP A 137 8.44 5.34 1.30
C ASP A 137 8.29 3.96 0.64
N THR A 138 8.16 2.86 1.40
CA THR A 138 8.32 1.48 0.87
C THR A 138 7.20 0.50 1.23
N THR A 139 6.43 0.71 2.30
CA THR A 139 5.51 -0.33 2.82
C THR A 139 4.08 -0.25 2.26
N TRP A 140 3.78 0.69 1.36
CA TRP A 140 2.46 0.77 0.74
C TRP A 140 2.38 -0.16 -0.48
N ASP A 141 1.46 -1.13 -0.45
CA ASP A 141 1.24 -2.07 -1.57
C ASP A 141 0.78 -1.37 -2.86
N LEU A 142 0.08 -0.24 -2.72
CA LEU A 142 -0.36 0.60 -3.81
C LEU A 142 0.23 2.01 -3.68
N HIS A 143 0.62 2.61 -4.80
CA HIS A 143 1.15 3.96 -4.80
C HIS A 143 0.04 4.98 -4.46
N VAL A 144 0.05 5.47 -3.22
CA VAL A 144 -0.88 6.50 -2.74
C VAL A 144 -0.17 7.85 -2.65
N PRO A 145 -0.74 8.95 -3.18
CA PRO A 145 -0.15 10.28 -3.11
C PRO A 145 0.16 10.72 -1.67
N ARG A 146 1.28 11.42 -1.49
CA ARG A 146 1.81 11.81 -0.18
C ARG A 146 0.80 12.53 0.73
N ARG A 147 0.04 13.47 0.17
CA ARG A 147 -1.03 14.19 0.91
C ARG A 147 -2.03 13.22 1.53
N MET A 148 -2.39 12.16 0.81
CA MET A 148 -3.38 11.18 1.26
C MET A 148 -2.82 10.24 2.34
N GLN A 149 -1.51 9.94 2.30
CA GLN A 149 -0.85 9.19 3.37
C GLN A 149 -0.83 9.97 4.70
N GLU A 150 -0.48 11.25 4.64
CA GLU A 150 -0.46 12.15 5.80
C GLU A 150 -1.89 12.30 6.37
N LEU A 151 -2.87 12.48 5.48
CA LEU A 151 -4.29 12.56 5.84
C LEU A 151 -4.80 11.28 6.54
N SER A 152 -4.46 10.11 5.98
CA SER A 152 -4.82 8.80 6.55
C SER A 152 -4.29 8.62 7.96
N ALA A 153 -3.05 9.07 8.23
CA ALA A 153 -2.46 9.03 9.56
C ALA A 153 -3.19 9.95 10.54
N SER A 154 -3.52 11.19 10.13
CA SER A 154 -4.29 12.13 10.97
C SER A 154 -5.70 11.63 11.25
N VAL A 155 -6.39 11.04 10.26
CA VAL A 155 -7.74 10.46 10.42
C VAL A 155 -7.72 9.32 11.43
N ARG A 156 -6.71 8.43 11.36
CA ARG A 156 -6.57 7.34 12.33
C ARG A 156 -6.32 7.85 13.75
N ALA A 157 -5.41 8.81 13.93
CA ALA A 157 -5.12 9.38 15.24
C ALA A 157 -6.34 10.11 15.84
N ALA A 158 -7.06 10.87 15.02
CA ALA A 158 -8.32 11.49 15.42
C ALA A 158 -9.39 10.45 15.82
N GLN A 159 -9.47 9.33 15.10
CA GLN A 159 -10.39 8.25 15.44
C GLN A 159 -10.03 7.61 16.79
N GLU A 160 -8.76 7.35 17.06
CA GLU A 160 -8.28 6.82 18.35
C GLU A 160 -8.60 7.79 19.50
N GLU A 161 -8.33 9.10 19.32
CA GLU A 161 -8.61 10.16 20.31
C GLU A 161 -10.12 10.32 20.59
N LEU A 162 -10.94 10.43 19.54
CA LEU A 162 -12.39 10.56 19.66
C LEU A 162 -13.01 9.30 20.29
N THR A 163 -12.48 8.10 19.99
CA THR A 163 -12.95 6.87 20.62
C THR A 163 -12.71 6.90 22.14
N GLN A 164 -11.56 7.42 22.58
CA GLN A 164 -11.25 7.57 24.01
C GLN A 164 -12.18 8.58 24.67
N HIS A 165 -12.47 9.71 24.02
CA HIS A 165 -13.33 10.75 24.57
C HIS A 165 -14.82 10.38 24.57
N LEU A 166 -15.33 9.76 23.50
CA LEU A 166 -16.74 9.42 23.34
C LEU A 166 -17.11 8.10 24.05
N GLY A 167 -16.13 7.23 24.30
CA GLY A 167 -16.35 5.89 24.82
C GLY A 167 -17.04 4.94 23.83
N THR A 168 -17.23 5.38 22.58
CA THR A 168 -17.82 4.65 21.46
C THR A 168 -17.06 4.96 20.18
N ALA A 169 -17.22 4.14 19.14
CA ALA A 169 -16.61 4.44 17.84
C ALA A 169 -17.19 5.73 17.25
N PRO A 170 -16.36 6.72 16.85
CA PRO A 170 -16.83 7.96 16.23
C PRO A 170 -17.33 7.71 14.80
N SER A 171 -18.24 8.55 14.33
CA SER A 171 -18.65 8.57 12.92
C SER A 171 -17.63 9.32 12.05
N ALA A 172 -17.67 9.10 10.73
CA ALA A 172 -16.82 9.85 9.79
C ALA A 172 -17.08 11.37 9.85
N GLU A 173 -18.32 11.78 10.17
CA GLU A 173 -18.70 13.18 10.36
C GLU A 173 -18.06 13.78 11.62
N ASP A 174 -17.96 13.01 12.72
CA ASP A 174 -17.28 13.45 13.95
C ASP A 174 -15.79 13.67 13.71
N VAL A 175 -15.15 12.76 12.96
CA VAL A 175 -13.74 12.86 12.59
C VAL A 175 -13.49 14.04 11.67
N ALA A 176 -14.36 14.26 10.68
CA ALA A 176 -14.29 15.41 9.78
C ALA A 176 -14.42 16.74 10.55
N ALA A 177 -15.37 16.82 11.49
CA ALA A 177 -15.56 17.99 12.34
C ALA A 177 -14.35 18.23 13.26
N PHE A 178 -13.78 17.18 13.83
CA PHE A 178 -12.61 17.27 14.70
C PHE A 178 -11.35 17.75 13.96
N LEU A 179 -11.14 17.26 12.74
CA LEU A 179 -9.98 17.64 11.92
C LEU A 179 -10.19 18.95 11.15
N ASP A 180 -11.43 19.44 11.06
CA ASP A 180 -11.84 20.58 10.21
C ASP A 180 -11.51 20.32 8.74
N LEU A 181 -11.93 19.14 8.31
CA LEU A 181 -11.78 18.64 6.95
C LEU A 181 -13.17 18.35 6.36
N PRO A 182 -13.31 18.42 5.04
CA PRO A 182 -14.56 18.01 4.41
C PRO A 182 -14.70 16.48 4.50
N LEU A 183 -15.95 16.00 4.58
CA LEU A 183 -16.26 14.59 4.82
C LEU A 183 -15.71 13.68 3.72
N ASP A 184 -15.72 14.14 2.47
CA ASP A 184 -15.17 13.42 1.32
C ASP A 184 -13.67 13.15 1.48
N GLU A 185 -12.87 14.13 1.94
CA GLU A 185 -11.45 13.92 2.22
C GLU A 185 -11.22 12.89 3.33
N VAL A 186 -12.09 12.82 4.34
CA VAL A 186 -12.00 11.81 5.41
C VAL A 186 -12.38 10.42 4.88
N VAL A 187 -13.39 10.31 4.01
CA VAL A 187 -13.77 9.05 3.36
C VAL A 187 -12.65 8.55 2.44
N ASP A 188 -12.08 9.42 1.62
CA ASP A 188 -10.94 9.09 0.76
C ASP A 188 -9.74 8.61 1.59
N ALA A 189 -9.49 9.22 2.75
CA ALA A 189 -8.45 8.78 3.67
C ALA A 189 -8.74 7.40 4.28
N TYR A 190 -9.99 7.08 4.61
CA TYR A 190 -10.37 5.72 5.03
C TYR A 190 -10.13 4.68 3.94
N GLU A 191 -10.46 5.00 2.69
CA GLU A 191 -10.20 4.12 1.55
C GLU A 191 -8.69 3.96 1.30
N ALA A 192 -7.93 5.03 1.45
CA ALA A 192 -6.47 4.98 1.34
C ALA A 192 -5.82 4.09 2.42
N VAL A 193 -6.39 4.00 3.63
CA VAL A 193 -5.93 3.04 4.64
C VAL A 193 -6.11 1.59 4.16
N ALA A 194 -7.17 1.29 3.42
CA ALA A 194 -7.36 -0.04 2.82
C ALA A 194 -6.33 -0.35 1.72
N ALA A 195 -5.75 0.68 1.10
CA ALA A 195 -4.65 0.56 0.14
C ALA A 195 -3.28 0.36 0.81
N TYR A 196 -3.18 0.49 2.14
CA TYR A 196 -1.94 0.29 2.89
C TYR A 196 -1.48 -1.18 2.83
N HIS A 197 -2.40 -2.14 3.03
CA HIS A 197 -2.14 -3.58 2.89
C HIS A 197 -3.27 -4.25 2.10
N THR A 198 -2.92 -4.89 0.99
CA THR A 198 -3.80 -5.72 0.19
C THR A 198 -3.98 -7.10 0.84
N ALA A 199 -5.19 -7.66 0.73
CA ALA A 199 -5.44 -9.04 1.13
C ALA A 199 -4.88 -9.99 0.07
N SER A 200 -4.13 -11.02 0.48
CA SER A 200 -3.67 -12.05 -0.46
C SER A 200 -4.86 -12.92 -0.91
N LEU A 201 -4.90 -13.20 -2.21
CA LEU A 201 -5.88 -14.12 -2.79
C LEU A 201 -5.67 -15.57 -2.30
N ASP A 202 -4.46 -15.90 -1.85
CA ASP A 202 -4.11 -17.22 -1.32
C ASP A 202 -4.52 -17.40 0.15
N VAL A 203 -5.15 -16.39 0.77
CA VAL A 203 -5.63 -16.49 2.16
C VAL A 203 -6.68 -17.59 2.25
N PRO A 204 -6.51 -18.59 3.12
CA PRO A 204 -7.51 -19.65 3.29
C PRO A 204 -8.75 -19.09 3.99
N VAL A 205 -9.92 -19.42 3.45
CA VAL A 205 -11.23 -19.08 3.99
C VAL A 205 -11.83 -20.34 4.61
N ALA A 206 -12.18 -20.25 5.89
CA ALA A 206 -12.80 -21.35 6.61
C ALA A 206 -14.23 -21.57 6.13
N LEU A 207 -14.48 -22.67 5.41
CA LEU A 207 -15.83 -23.14 5.09
C LEU A 207 -16.33 -24.12 6.17
N PRO A 208 -17.66 -24.18 6.42
CA PRO A 208 -18.22 -25.04 7.46
C PRO A 208 -17.93 -26.55 7.33
N ASP A 209 -17.69 -27.07 6.12
CA ASP A 209 -17.71 -28.52 5.84
C ASP A 209 -16.63 -29.04 4.85
N GLY A 210 -15.49 -28.37 4.65
CA GLY A 210 -14.52 -28.84 3.64
C GLY A 210 -13.10 -28.30 3.74
N ASP A 211 -12.22 -28.86 2.89
CA ASP A 211 -10.86 -28.38 2.65
C ASP A 211 -10.89 -26.86 2.40
N GLY A 212 -9.99 -26.13 3.05
CA GLY A 212 -9.97 -24.66 2.99
C GLY A 212 -9.81 -24.17 1.56
N VAL A 213 -10.82 -23.47 1.05
CA VAL A 213 -10.73 -22.71 -0.22
C VAL A 213 -9.96 -21.42 0.01
N THR A 214 -9.30 -20.93 -1.03
CA THR A 214 -8.64 -19.62 -0.98
C THR A 214 -9.61 -18.49 -1.29
N LEU A 215 -9.32 -17.27 -0.84
CA LEU A 215 -10.11 -16.08 -1.18
C LEU A 215 -10.23 -15.89 -2.70
N GLY A 216 -9.16 -16.20 -3.44
CA GLY A 216 -9.12 -16.13 -4.90
C GLY A 216 -10.10 -17.09 -5.58
N GLU A 217 -10.30 -18.28 -5.03
CA GLU A 217 -11.26 -19.26 -5.57
C GLU A 217 -12.72 -18.85 -5.36
N LEU A 218 -12.99 -17.93 -4.41
CA LEU A 218 -14.32 -17.37 -4.17
C LEU A 218 -14.64 -16.17 -5.08
N LEU A 219 -13.64 -15.59 -5.75
CA LEU A 219 -13.84 -14.49 -6.68
C LEU A 219 -14.38 -15.02 -8.01
N GLY A 220 -15.67 -14.80 -8.24
CA GLY A 220 -16.28 -15.01 -9.55
C GLY A 220 -15.97 -13.87 -10.52
N ASP A 221 -16.07 -14.16 -11.81
CA ASP A 221 -16.01 -13.16 -12.88
C ASP A 221 -17.36 -13.13 -13.62
N GLU A 222 -17.64 -12.01 -14.29
CA GLU A 222 -18.82 -11.92 -15.16
C GLU A 222 -18.59 -12.83 -16.38
N ASP A 223 -19.49 -13.79 -16.63
CA ASP A 223 -19.44 -14.64 -17.82
C ASP A 223 -20.15 -13.92 -18.99
N PRO A 224 -19.41 -13.36 -19.98
CA PRO A 224 -20.01 -12.68 -21.13
C PRO A 224 -20.83 -13.63 -22.01
N GLY A 225 -20.65 -14.95 -21.85
CA GLY A 225 -21.45 -15.97 -22.49
C GLY A 225 -22.91 -15.99 -22.03
N ILE A 226 -23.19 -15.58 -20.78
CA ILE A 226 -24.54 -15.59 -20.20
C ILE A 226 -25.45 -14.59 -20.91
N ASP A 227 -24.98 -13.36 -21.13
CA ASP A 227 -25.76 -12.33 -21.85
C ASP A 227 -26.07 -12.77 -23.30
N LEU A 228 -25.12 -13.46 -23.94
CA LEU A 228 -25.29 -14.00 -25.28
C LEU A 228 -26.29 -15.15 -25.36
N VAL A 229 -26.65 -15.82 -24.25
CA VAL A 229 -27.66 -16.90 -24.26
C VAL A 229 -29.03 -16.33 -24.63
N VAL A 230 -29.40 -15.19 -24.04
CA VAL A 230 -30.69 -14.53 -24.30
C VAL A 230 -30.78 -14.13 -25.78
N ASP A 231 -29.73 -13.52 -26.31
CA ASP A 231 -29.65 -13.14 -27.73
C ASP A 231 -29.73 -14.33 -28.67
N ARG A 232 -29.03 -15.43 -28.34
CA ARG A 232 -29.04 -16.67 -29.15
C ARG A 232 -30.42 -17.31 -29.16
N GLU A 233 -31.08 -17.44 -28.01
CA GLU A 233 -32.43 -18.01 -27.93
C GLU A 233 -33.47 -17.13 -28.64
N ALA A 234 -33.36 -15.81 -28.53
CA ALA A 234 -34.22 -14.87 -29.26
C ALA A 234 -34.00 -14.92 -30.79
N LEU A 235 -32.76 -15.13 -31.23
CA LEU A 235 -32.40 -15.12 -32.65
C LEU A 235 -32.78 -16.43 -33.38
N LYS A 236 -32.72 -17.59 -32.71
CA LYS A 236 -33.05 -18.91 -33.30
C LYS A 236 -34.38 -18.93 -34.10
N PRO A 237 -35.55 -18.59 -33.54
CA PRO A 237 -36.81 -18.65 -34.27
C PRO A 237 -36.89 -17.63 -35.42
N LEU A 238 -36.10 -16.56 -35.37
CA LEU A 238 -36.02 -15.56 -36.44
C LEU A 238 -35.18 -16.05 -37.61
N LEU A 239 -34.07 -16.75 -37.34
CA LEU A 239 -33.26 -17.40 -38.35
C LEU A 239 -34.04 -18.51 -39.05
N GLU A 240 -34.87 -19.27 -38.33
CA GLU A 240 -35.71 -20.33 -38.92
C GLU A 240 -36.66 -19.80 -40.00
N ARG A 241 -37.17 -18.58 -39.84
CA ARG A 241 -38.09 -17.90 -40.78
C ARG A 241 -37.39 -17.34 -42.01
N LEU A 242 -36.05 -17.32 -42.05
CA LEU A 242 -35.31 -16.89 -43.25
C LEU A 242 -35.45 -17.92 -44.37
N THR A 243 -35.50 -17.42 -45.60
CA THR A 243 -35.47 -18.25 -46.80
C THR A 243 -34.14 -19.02 -46.89
N GLY A 244 -34.13 -20.14 -47.62
CA GLY A 244 -32.90 -20.92 -47.83
C GLY A 244 -31.76 -20.10 -48.44
N ARG A 245 -32.08 -19.12 -49.30
CA ARG A 245 -31.11 -18.20 -49.89
C ARG A 245 -30.50 -17.25 -48.84
N GLU A 246 -31.32 -16.67 -47.97
CA GLU A 246 -30.88 -15.79 -46.89
C GLU A 246 -30.02 -16.54 -45.86
N LYS A 247 -30.45 -17.74 -45.45
CA LYS A 247 -29.65 -18.62 -44.56
C LYS A 247 -28.28 -18.94 -45.17
N ARG A 248 -28.25 -19.27 -46.46
CA ARG A 248 -26.99 -19.57 -47.18
C ARG A 248 -26.07 -18.35 -47.24
N ILE A 249 -26.61 -17.16 -47.47
CA ILE A 249 -25.85 -15.89 -47.43
C ILE A 249 -25.25 -15.66 -46.03
N LEU A 250 -26.03 -15.82 -44.96
CA LEU A 250 -25.54 -15.66 -43.58
C LEU A 250 -24.47 -16.69 -43.22
N LEU A 251 -24.67 -17.95 -43.61
CA LEU A 251 -23.70 -19.02 -43.36
C LEU A 251 -22.35 -18.74 -44.06
N MET A 252 -22.39 -18.32 -45.32
CA MET A 252 -21.16 -17.94 -46.03
C MET A 252 -20.48 -16.73 -45.39
N ARG A 253 -21.26 -15.75 -44.93
CA ARG A 253 -20.71 -14.53 -44.33
C ARG A 253 -20.13 -14.73 -42.93
N PHE A 254 -20.88 -15.35 -42.03
CA PHE A 254 -20.58 -15.38 -40.59
C PHE A 254 -19.97 -16.70 -40.10
N PHE A 255 -20.16 -17.81 -40.83
CA PHE A 255 -19.58 -19.11 -40.46
C PHE A 255 -18.42 -19.53 -41.37
N ARG A 256 -18.41 -19.10 -42.64
CA ARG A 256 -17.31 -19.37 -43.58
C ARG A 256 -16.39 -18.17 -43.81
N ASN A 257 -16.65 -17.03 -43.16
CA ASN A 257 -15.85 -15.79 -43.27
C ASN A 257 -15.62 -15.30 -44.71
N MET A 258 -16.54 -15.58 -45.63
CA MET A 258 -16.41 -15.13 -47.02
C MET A 258 -16.67 -13.63 -47.14
N SER A 259 -15.90 -12.98 -48.01
CA SER A 259 -16.14 -11.59 -48.44
C SER A 259 -17.43 -11.50 -49.27
N GLN A 260 -18.02 -10.30 -49.33
CA GLN A 260 -19.22 -10.07 -50.14
C GLN A 260 -18.98 -10.30 -51.65
N ALA A 261 -17.74 -10.12 -52.11
CA ALA A 261 -17.34 -10.41 -53.48
C ALA A 261 -17.30 -11.92 -53.77
N GLU A 262 -16.71 -12.71 -52.86
CA GLU A 262 -16.70 -14.18 -52.96
C GLU A 262 -18.11 -14.77 -52.87
N ILE A 263 -18.95 -14.23 -51.97
CA ILE A 263 -20.37 -14.61 -51.89
C ILE A 263 -21.11 -14.26 -53.18
N GLY A 264 -20.79 -13.12 -53.80
CA GLY A 264 -21.37 -12.69 -55.06
C GLY A 264 -21.00 -13.64 -56.21
N ALA A 265 -19.72 -14.01 -56.29
CA ALA A 265 -19.22 -14.98 -57.26
C ALA A 265 -19.91 -16.35 -57.10
N GLU A 266 -20.05 -16.85 -55.87
CA GLU A 266 -20.71 -18.13 -55.56
C GLU A 266 -22.22 -18.12 -55.90
N LEU A 267 -22.88 -16.97 -55.78
CA LEU A 267 -24.32 -16.83 -56.02
C LEU A 267 -24.67 -16.27 -57.41
N GLY A 268 -23.68 -15.97 -58.26
CA GLY A 268 -23.88 -15.36 -59.57
C GLY A 268 -24.48 -13.96 -59.54
N VAL A 269 -24.21 -13.18 -58.48
CA VAL A 269 -24.70 -11.80 -58.31
C VAL A 269 -23.57 -10.82 -57.97
N SER A 270 -23.81 -9.52 -58.13
CA SER A 270 -22.79 -8.53 -57.80
C SER A 270 -22.56 -8.41 -56.28
N GLN A 271 -21.34 -8.03 -55.88
CA GLN A 271 -20.99 -7.73 -54.49
C GLN A 271 -21.94 -6.70 -53.85
N MET A 272 -22.34 -5.69 -54.63
CA MET A 272 -23.27 -4.64 -54.18
C MET A 272 -24.67 -5.19 -53.90
N GLN A 273 -25.11 -6.19 -54.69
CA GLN A 273 -26.37 -6.88 -54.45
C GLN A 273 -26.31 -7.76 -53.19
N VAL A 274 -25.17 -8.43 -52.94
CA VAL A 274 -24.93 -9.16 -51.68
C VAL A 274 -24.96 -8.22 -50.48
N SER A 275 -24.31 -7.06 -50.59
CA SER A 275 -24.32 -6.03 -49.53
C SER A 275 -25.74 -5.60 -49.19
N ARG A 276 -26.55 -5.24 -50.20
CA ARG A 276 -27.97 -4.88 -49.99
C ARG A 276 -28.78 -5.99 -49.32
N LEU A 277 -28.59 -7.24 -49.76
CA LEU A 277 -29.29 -8.39 -49.17
C LEU A 277 -28.88 -8.61 -47.71
N LEU A 278 -27.59 -8.55 -47.39
CA LEU A 278 -27.10 -8.66 -46.02
C LEU A 278 -27.67 -7.56 -45.12
N SER A 279 -27.64 -6.30 -45.56
CA SER A 279 -28.23 -5.18 -44.82
C SER A 279 -29.72 -5.39 -44.57
N GLN A 280 -30.49 -5.81 -45.58
CA GLN A 280 -31.93 -6.09 -45.44
C GLN A 280 -32.23 -7.27 -44.50
N ILE A 281 -31.41 -8.32 -44.52
CA ILE A 281 -31.56 -9.47 -43.63
C ILE A 281 -31.27 -9.03 -42.19
N LEU A 282 -30.14 -8.36 -41.95
CA LEU A 282 -29.72 -7.92 -40.62
C LEU A 282 -30.68 -6.88 -40.02
N GLU A 283 -31.14 -5.93 -40.82
CA GLU A 283 -32.12 -4.92 -40.38
C GLU A 283 -33.43 -5.58 -39.91
N ARG A 284 -33.95 -6.53 -40.69
CA ARG A 284 -35.15 -7.28 -40.33
C ARG A 284 -34.97 -8.15 -39.09
N LEU A 285 -33.78 -8.71 -38.89
CA LEU A 285 -33.46 -9.46 -37.66
C LEU A 285 -33.42 -8.51 -36.45
N ARG A 286 -32.77 -7.35 -36.56
CA ARG A 286 -32.71 -6.33 -35.48
C ARG A 286 -34.08 -5.79 -35.10
N GLN A 287 -34.89 -5.39 -36.08
CA GLN A 287 -36.26 -4.90 -35.84
C GLN A 287 -37.12 -5.91 -35.09
N ARG A 288 -36.93 -7.21 -35.35
CA ARG A 288 -37.66 -8.28 -34.68
C ARG A 288 -37.08 -8.69 -33.33
N LEU A 289 -35.80 -8.42 -33.08
CA LEU A 289 -35.16 -8.64 -31.79
C LEU A 289 -35.57 -7.57 -30.76
N GLY A 290 -36.17 -6.45 -31.18
CA GLY A 290 -36.56 -5.37 -30.27
C GLY A 290 -35.39 -4.49 -29.81
N VAL A 291 -34.21 -4.67 -30.40
CA VAL A 291 -33.05 -3.79 -30.18
C VAL A 291 -33.29 -2.49 -30.97
N VAL A 292 -34.09 -1.61 -30.39
CA VAL A 292 -34.10 -0.19 -30.76
C VAL A 292 -32.80 0.37 -30.21
N GLY A 293 -31.96 0.88 -31.13
CA GLY A 293 -30.57 1.28 -30.84
C GLY A 293 -30.41 2.40 -29.83
#